data_AF-A0A9E0Q6N3-F1
#
_entry.id   AF-A0A9E0Q6N3-F1
#
_cell.length_a   1.000
_cell.length_b   1.000
_cell.length_c   1.000
_cell.angle_alpha   90.00
_cell.angle_beta   90.00
_cell.angle_gamma   90.00
#
_symmetry.space_group_name_H-M   'P 1'
#
loop_
_entity.id
_entity.type
_entity.pdbx_description
1 polymer ?
#
loop_
_entity_poly.entity_id
_entity_poly.type
_entity_poly.pdbx_seq_one_letter_code
_entity_poly.pdbx_strand_id
1 'polypeptide(L)'
;MLDKMRQGDKHGAAAGARPERADWTIDQGWDKYTAQEHAVWKTLFERQSRLLPGRACDEFVAGMRDLPIGPDQIPDFRRLSEVLMRQTGWQIIAVPGLVPDEVFFDHLANRRFPAGNFIRKAHELDYLEEPDVFHDVFGHVPMLMNPLIADFVQAYG
;
A
#
# COMPACT_ATOMS: atom_id res chain seq x y z
N MET A 1 36.98 3.74 -7.79
CA MET A 1 36.06 2.97 -8.66
C MET A 1 35.15 2.10 -7.77
N LEU A 2 34.50 2.71 -6.78
CA LEU A 2 33.81 2.02 -5.67
C LEU A 2 32.51 2.74 -5.27
N ASP A 3 31.80 3.34 -6.23
CA ASP A 3 30.65 4.21 -5.92
C ASP A 3 29.40 3.93 -6.79
N LYS A 4 29.30 2.71 -7.34
CA LYS A 4 28.17 2.30 -8.21
C LYS A 4 27.42 1.05 -7.75
N MET A 5 27.58 0.63 -6.49
CA MET A 5 26.88 -0.54 -5.94
C MET A 5 26.07 -0.17 -4.71
N ARG A 6 24.96 0.55 -4.90
CA ARG A 6 23.74 0.57 -4.03
C ARG A 6 22.78 1.71 -4.41
N GLN A 7 22.42 1.84 -5.68
CA GLN A 7 21.11 2.44 -5.98
C GLN A 7 20.21 1.27 -6.33
N GLY A 8 19.26 0.97 -5.45
CA GLY A 8 18.18 0.05 -5.78
C GLY A 8 17.44 0.57 -7.01
N ASP A 9 16.82 -0.34 -7.75
CA ASP A 9 15.99 0.07 -8.88
C ASP A 9 14.84 0.92 -8.34
N LYS A 10 14.74 2.17 -8.79
CA LYS A 10 13.63 3.06 -8.41
C LYS A 10 12.36 2.65 -9.14
N HIS A 11 11.21 2.94 -8.55
CA HIS A 11 9.90 2.61 -9.10
C HIS A 11 9.07 3.87 -9.37
N GLY A 12 8.17 3.76 -10.36
CA GLY A 12 7.18 4.78 -10.68
C GLY A 12 7.74 6.21 -10.73
N ALA A 13 7.19 7.12 -9.93
CA ALA A 13 7.57 8.53 -9.91
C ALA A 13 9.02 8.76 -9.51
N ALA A 14 9.58 7.95 -8.61
CA ALA A 14 10.99 8.03 -8.25
C ALA A 14 11.92 7.62 -9.41
N ALA A 15 11.42 6.79 -10.34
CA ALA A 15 12.06 6.46 -11.61
C ALA A 15 11.79 7.48 -12.73
N GLY A 16 11.05 8.56 -12.45
CA GLY A 16 10.70 9.61 -13.41
C GLY A 16 9.39 9.38 -14.18
N ALA A 17 8.60 8.36 -13.82
CA ALA A 17 7.29 8.16 -14.43
C ALA A 17 6.30 9.24 -13.96
N ARG A 18 5.51 9.78 -14.88
CA ARG A 18 4.43 10.73 -14.55
C ARG A 18 3.11 10.21 -15.12
N PRO A 19 2.04 10.14 -14.32
CA PRO A 19 0.76 9.67 -14.79
C PRO A 19 0.07 10.71 -15.68
N GLU A 20 -0.87 10.25 -16.51
CA GLU A 20 -1.67 11.13 -17.38
C GLU A 20 -2.76 11.90 -16.60
N ARG A 21 -3.29 11.29 -15.53
CA ARG A 21 -4.38 11.87 -14.73
C ARG A 21 -3.84 12.96 -13.79
N ALA A 22 -4.55 14.08 -13.71
CA ALA A 22 -4.15 15.24 -12.91
C ALA A 22 -4.09 14.95 -11.41
N ASP A 23 -4.92 14.03 -10.91
CA ASP A 23 -4.93 13.56 -9.52
C ASP A 23 -3.91 12.45 -9.25
N TRP A 24 -2.99 12.19 -10.18
CA TRP A 24 -1.95 11.16 -10.10
C TRP A 24 -2.43 9.72 -10.01
N THR A 25 -3.73 9.46 -10.15
CA THR A 25 -4.21 8.08 -10.16
C THR A 25 -3.77 7.35 -11.42
N ILE A 26 -3.57 6.04 -11.25
CA ILE A 26 -3.36 5.08 -12.33
C ILE A 26 -4.31 3.90 -12.12
N ASP A 27 -4.39 3.02 -13.12
CA ASP A 27 -5.00 1.72 -12.91
C ASP A 27 -4.02 0.84 -12.14
N GLN A 28 -4.49 0.11 -11.12
CA GLN A 28 -3.64 -0.80 -10.35
C GLN A 28 -2.93 -1.80 -11.28
N GLY A 29 -3.64 -2.29 -12.30
CA GLY A 29 -3.12 -3.30 -13.23
C GLY A 29 -2.95 -4.66 -12.55
N TRP A 30 -3.88 -5.06 -11.68
CA TRP A 30 -3.78 -6.25 -10.84
C TRP A 30 -3.43 -7.53 -11.63
N ASP A 31 -4.03 -7.73 -12.81
CA ASP A 31 -3.78 -8.89 -13.67
C ASP A 31 -2.35 -8.95 -14.25
N LYS A 32 -1.55 -7.89 -14.07
CA LYS A 32 -0.16 -7.81 -14.53
C LYS A 32 0.83 -8.26 -13.46
N TYR A 33 0.41 -8.45 -12.21
CA TYR A 33 1.28 -9.00 -11.18
C TYR A 33 1.70 -10.42 -11.57
N THR A 34 3.00 -10.66 -11.52
CA THR A 34 3.60 -11.94 -11.80
C THR A 34 3.47 -12.89 -10.61
N ALA A 35 3.58 -14.19 -10.87
CA ALA A 35 3.66 -15.19 -9.81
C ALA A 35 4.82 -14.91 -8.82
N GLN A 36 5.92 -14.32 -9.29
CA GLN A 36 7.05 -13.93 -8.44
C GLN A 36 6.68 -12.79 -7.48
N GLU A 37 5.96 -11.78 -7.96
CA GLU A 37 5.51 -10.66 -7.13
C GLU A 37 4.48 -11.13 -6.07
N HIS A 38 3.55 -12.01 -6.45
CA HIS A 38 2.66 -12.66 -5.49
C HIS A 38 3.43 -13.49 -4.45
N ALA A 39 4.51 -14.17 -4.84
CA ALA A 39 5.35 -14.93 -3.90
C ALA A 39 6.12 -14.02 -2.93
N VAL A 40 6.58 -12.84 -3.38
CA VAL A 40 7.18 -11.84 -2.48
C VAL A 40 6.15 -11.36 -1.46
N TRP A 41 4.94 -11.01 -1.90
CA TRP A 41 3.83 -10.63 -1.02
C TRP A 41 3.58 -11.69 0.04
N LYS A 42 3.44 -12.96 -0.38
CA LYS A 42 3.25 -14.10 0.52
C LYS A 42 4.33 -14.18 1.58
N THR A 43 5.59 -14.09 1.16
CA THR A 43 6.75 -14.16 2.06
C THR A 43 6.71 -13.03 3.10
N LEU A 44 6.43 -11.80 2.68
CA LEU A 44 6.32 -10.65 3.57
C LEU A 44 5.13 -10.79 4.53
N PHE A 45 3.95 -11.15 4.01
CA PHE A 45 2.73 -11.31 4.78
C PHE A 45 2.92 -12.35 5.89
N GLU A 46 3.45 -13.53 5.57
CA GLU A 46 3.68 -14.59 6.54
C GLU A 46 4.74 -14.21 7.58
N ARG A 47 5.83 -13.56 7.16
CA ARG A 47 6.87 -13.08 8.09
C ARG A 47 6.32 -12.06 9.08
N GLN A 48 5.61 -11.05 8.58
CA GLN A 48 5.09 -9.98 9.42
C GLN A 48 3.94 -10.44 10.31
N SER A 49 3.01 -11.25 9.78
CA SER A 49 1.87 -11.76 10.55
C SER A 49 2.29 -12.58 11.77
N ARG A 50 3.42 -13.32 11.69
CA ARG A 50 3.99 -14.03 12.86
C ARG A 50 4.52 -13.10 13.95
N LEU A 51 4.87 -11.85 13.61
CA LEU A 51 5.42 -10.87 14.55
C LEU A 51 4.37 -9.97 15.17
N LEU A 52 3.17 -9.85 14.57
CA LEU A 52 2.12 -8.95 15.05
C LEU A 52 1.63 -9.23 16.48
N PRO A 53 1.44 -10.49 16.93
CA PRO A 53 0.91 -10.76 18.26
C PRO A 53 1.75 -10.11 19.37
N GLY A 54 1.11 -9.26 20.17
CA GLY A 54 1.77 -8.51 21.26
C GLY A 54 2.63 -7.34 20.79
N ARG A 55 2.60 -6.97 19.50
CA ARG A 55 3.34 -5.81 18.94
C ARG A 55 2.44 -4.81 18.23
N ALA A 56 1.42 -5.28 17.51
CA ALA A 56 0.41 -4.44 16.89
C ALA A 56 -0.73 -4.13 17.88
N CYS A 57 -1.38 -2.98 17.71
CA CYS A 57 -2.60 -2.67 18.47
C CYS A 57 -3.78 -3.55 18.03
N ASP A 58 -4.77 -3.68 18.90
CA ASP A 58 -5.94 -4.52 18.67
C ASP A 58 -6.75 -4.04 17.45
N GLU A 59 -6.79 -2.72 17.21
CA GLU A 59 -7.45 -2.10 16.06
C GLU A 59 -6.83 -2.57 14.73
N PHE A 60 -5.50 -2.64 14.67
CA PHE A 60 -4.79 -3.15 13.50
C PHE A 60 -5.13 -4.62 13.25
N VAL A 61 -5.09 -5.45 14.31
CA VAL A 61 -5.39 -6.88 14.22
C VAL A 61 -6.85 -7.11 13.80
N ALA A 62 -7.79 -6.31 14.32
CA ALA A 62 -9.19 -6.34 13.91
C ALA A 62 -9.36 -5.94 12.44
N GLY A 63 -8.70 -4.85 12.00
CA GLY A 63 -8.72 -4.42 10.60
C GLY A 63 -8.16 -5.48 9.66
N MET A 64 -7.06 -6.15 10.04
CA MET A 64 -6.47 -7.24 9.27
C MET A 64 -7.43 -8.43 9.09
N ARG A 65 -8.24 -8.73 10.12
CA ARG A 65 -9.23 -9.82 10.09
C ARG A 65 -10.43 -9.46 9.20
N ASP A 66 -10.86 -8.20 9.23
CA ASP A 66 -12.13 -7.77 8.61
C ASP A 66 -11.95 -7.34 7.14
N LEU A 67 -10.71 -7.14 6.68
CA LEU A 67 -10.37 -6.90 5.28
C LEU A 67 -10.14 -8.22 4.51
N PRO A 68 -10.47 -8.29 3.21
CA PRO A 68 -10.19 -9.45 2.36
C PRO A 68 -8.73 -9.45 1.90
N ILE A 69 -7.80 -9.45 2.86
CA ILE A 69 -6.36 -9.54 2.67
C ILE A 69 -5.85 -10.87 3.22
N GLY A 70 -4.92 -11.49 2.50
CA GLY A 70 -4.34 -12.77 2.88
C GLY A 70 -2.98 -12.98 2.22
N PRO A 71 -2.29 -14.09 2.54
CA PRO A 71 -0.93 -14.33 2.08
C PRO A 71 -0.85 -14.70 0.59
N ASP A 72 -1.92 -15.22 -0.02
CA ASP A 72 -1.79 -15.91 -1.29
C ASP A 72 -1.54 -14.98 -2.49
N GLN A 73 -2.04 -13.75 -2.46
CA GLN A 73 -1.91 -12.79 -3.54
C GLN A 73 -1.90 -11.35 -3.03
N ILE A 74 -1.13 -10.48 -3.70
CA ILE A 74 -1.30 -9.02 -3.63
C ILE A 74 -2.79 -8.67 -3.77
N PRO A 75 -3.38 -7.89 -2.85
CA PRO A 75 -4.81 -7.59 -2.87
C PRO A 75 -5.26 -6.78 -4.09
N ASP A 76 -6.45 -7.10 -4.60
CA ASP A 76 -7.16 -6.28 -5.57
C ASP A 76 -7.78 -5.07 -4.87
N PHE A 77 -7.38 -3.86 -5.27
CA PHE A 77 -7.82 -2.62 -4.62
C PHE A 77 -9.34 -2.43 -4.74
N ARG A 78 -9.98 -2.95 -5.80
CA ARG A 78 -11.44 -2.88 -5.95
C ARG A 78 -12.14 -3.60 -4.80
N ARG A 79 -11.68 -4.81 -4.47
CA ARG A 79 -12.26 -5.65 -3.41
C ARG A 79 -12.01 -5.07 -2.02
N LEU A 80 -10.84 -4.47 -1.80
CA LEU A 80 -10.56 -3.77 -0.54
C LEU A 80 -11.41 -2.51 -0.39
N SER A 81 -11.47 -1.69 -1.45
CA SER A 81 -12.28 -0.47 -1.47
C SER A 81 -13.75 -0.76 -1.24
N GLU A 82 -14.31 -1.85 -1.77
CA GLU A 82 -15.69 -2.25 -1.47
C GLU A 82 -15.96 -2.41 0.02
N VAL A 83 -15.03 -3.00 0.77
CA VAL A 83 -15.16 -3.21 2.22
C VAL A 83 -14.95 -1.91 2.99
N LEU A 84 -13.88 -1.16 2.67
CA LEU A 84 -13.57 0.12 3.30
C LEU A 84 -14.68 1.16 3.08
N MET A 85 -15.24 1.23 1.87
CA MET A 85 -16.31 2.18 1.56
C MET A 85 -17.55 1.91 2.40
N ARG A 86 -17.87 0.64 2.66
CA ARG A 86 -18.99 0.27 3.53
C ARG A 86 -18.71 0.56 5.00
N GLN A 87 -17.46 0.40 5.45
CA GLN A 87 -17.09 0.51 6.86
C GLN A 87 -16.82 1.95 7.29
N THR A 88 -16.02 2.68 6.53
CA THR A 88 -15.55 4.03 6.86
C THR A 88 -15.62 4.99 5.68
N GLY A 89 -16.19 4.62 4.54
CA GLY A 89 -16.23 5.49 3.36
C GLY A 89 -14.85 5.74 2.72
N TRP A 90 -13.83 4.98 3.12
CA TRP A 90 -12.50 5.02 2.53
C TRP A 90 -12.40 4.12 1.30
N GLN A 91 -11.53 4.48 0.37
CA GLN A 91 -11.13 3.62 -0.75
C GLN A 91 -9.63 3.71 -0.99
N ILE A 92 -9.07 2.68 -1.61
CA ILE A 92 -7.68 2.65 -2.06
C ILE A 92 -7.64 3.06 -3.54
N ILE A 93 -6.73 3.97 -3.87
CA ILE A 93 -6.45 4.38 -5.24
C ILE A 93 -4.99 4.08 -5.58
N ALA A 94 -4.75 3.54 -6.78
CA ALA A 94 -3.40 3.24 -7.22
C ALA A 94 -2.71 4.52 -7.71
N VAL A 95 -1.46 4.70 -7.27
CA VAL A 95 -0.55 5.78 -7.70
C VAL A 95 0.77 5.18 -8.18
N PRO A 96 1.56 5.89 -9.00
CA PRO A 96 2.84 5.40 -9.50
C PRO A 96 3.94 5.49 -8.40
N GLY A 97 3.66 5.07 -7.17
CA GLY A 97 4.56 5.27 -6.02
C GLY A 97 4.40 6.65 -5.39
N LEU A 98 5.51 7.37 -5.17
CA LEU A 98 5.46 8.71 -4.56
C LEU A 98 4.65 9.69 -5.42
N VAL A 99 3.84 10.53 -4.76
CA VAL A 99 3.07 11.62 -5.40
C VAL A 99 3.41 12.96 -4.74
N PRO A 100 3.17 14.10 -5.39
CA PRO A 100 3.35 15.41 -4.77
C PRO A 100 2.50 15.54 -3.50
N ASP A 101 3.04 16.23 -2.48
CA ASP A 101 2.39 16.38 -1.17
C ASP A 101 0.95 16.91 -1.28
N GLU A 102 0.73 17.97 -2.05
CA GLU A 102 -0.62 18.55 -2.26
C GLU A 102 -1.61 17.53 -2.81
N VAL A 103 -1.16 16.63 -3.70
CA VAL A 103 -2.01 15.57 -4.27
C VAL A 103 -2.26 14.47 -3.24
N PHE A 104 -1.25 14.10 -2.45
CA PHE A 104 -1.39 13.12 -1.39
C PHE A 104 -2.44 13.57 -0.35
N PHE A 105 -2.31 14.80 0.15
CA PHE A 105 -3.22 15.34 1.15
C PHE A 105 -4.64 15.58 0.61
N ASP A 106 -4.78 16.03 -0.64
CA ASP A 106 -6.11 16.13 -1.28
C ASP A 106 -6.82 14.77 -1.36
N HIS A 107 -6.10 13.68 -1.66
CA HIS A 107 -6.68 12.33 -1.60
C HIS A 107 -7.15 11.97 -0.20
N LEU A 108 -6.32 12.21 0.83
CA LEU A 108 -6.69 11.91 2.21
C LEU A 108 -7.93 12.68 2.67
N ALA A 109 -8.02 13.98 2.37
CA ALA A 109 -9.17 14.83 2.69
C ALA A 109 -10.48 14.27 2.09
N ASN A 110 -10.37 13.55 0.97
CA ASN A 110 -11.47 12.92 0.24
C ASN A 110 -11.62 11.41 0.52
N ARG A 111 -11.02 10.88 1.60
CA ARG A 111 -11.03 9.46 2.00
C ARG A 111 -10.55 8.51 0.90
N ARG A 112 -9.55 8.95 0.14
CA ARG A 112 -8.86 8.15 -0.87
C ARG A 112 -7.45 7.90 -0.35
N PHE A 113 -7.06 6.65 -0.16
CA PHE A 113 -5.73 6.29 0.28
C PHE A 113 -4.84 5.96 -0.93
N PRO A 114 -3.81 6.77 -1.24
CA PRO A 114 -2.88 6.48 -2.32
C PRO A 114 -1.99 5.30 -1.96
N ALA A 115 -1.97 4.27 -2.81
CA ALA A 115 -1.08 3.12 -2.66
C ALA A 115 -0.30 2.84 -3.95
N GLY A 116 0.99 2.54 -3.83
CA GLY A 116 1.82 2.07 -4.93
C GLY A 116 1.31 0.77 -5.54
N ASN A 117 1.50 0.58 -6.84
CA ASN A 117 1.10 -0.63 -7.58
C ASN A 117 2.27 -1.56 -7.95
N PHE A 118 3.37 -1.49 -7.21
CA PHE A 118 4.53 -2.34 -7.37
C PHE A 118 4.89 -3.00 -6.04
N ILE A 119 5.63 -4.10 -6.09
CA ILE A 119 6.18 -4.75 -4.90
C ILE A 119 7.70 -4.82 -4.99
N ARG A 120 8.38 -4.68 -3.86
CA ARG A 120 9.85 -4.83 -3.75
C ARG A 120 10.35 -6.15 -4.31
N LYS A 121 11.63 -6.23 -4.68
CA LYS A 121 12.21 -7.49 -5.17
C LYS A 121 12.54 -8.44 -4.02
N ALA A 122 12.71 -9.72 -4.35
CA ALA A 122 13.04 -10.76 -3.37
C ALA A 122 14.36 -10.52 -2.61
N HIS A 123 15.31 -9.76 -3.17
CA HIS A 123 16.56 -9.39 -2.47
C HIS A 123 16.42 -8.13 -1.60
N GLU A 124 15.26 -7.47 -1.63
CA GLU A 124 14.93 -6.24 -0.89
C GLU A 124 13.90 -6.52 0.22
N LEU A 125 13.65 -7.80 0.55
CA LEU A 125 12.63 -8.19 1.53
C LEU A 125 12.78 -7.47 2.88
N ASP A 126 14.02 -7.29 3.33
CA ASP A 126 14.30 -6.69 4.64
C ASP A 126 14.32 -5.16 4.61
N TYR A 127 14.53 -4.55 3.44
CA TYR A 127 14.55 -3.09 3.29
C TYR A 127 14.36 -2.64 1.83
N LEU A 128 13.44 -1.71 1.65
CA LEU A 128 13.26 -0.89 0.46
C LEU A 128 13.01 0.55 0.92
N GLU A 129 13.61 1.53 0.26
CA GLU A 129 13.44 2.96 0.59
C GLU A 129 12.06 3.49 0.19
N GLU A 130 11.52 3.01 -0.93
CA GLU A 130 10.23 3.43 -1.47
C GLU A 130 9.05 2.70 -0.80
N PRO A 131 7.89 3.37 -0.62
CA PRO A 131 6.67 2.70 -0.21
C PRO A 131 6.14 1.84 -1.36
N ASP A 132 6.26 0.51 -1.20
CA ASP A 132 5.65 -0.45 -2.12
C ASP A 132 4.24 -0.84 -1.65
N VAL A 133 3.54 -1.62 -2.49
CA VAL A 133 2.17 -2.10 -2.19
C VAL A 133 2.08 -2.84 -0.85
N PHE A 134 3.17 -3.51 -0.41
CA PHE A 134 3.18 -4.16 0.88
C PHE A 134 3.20 -3.15 2.03
N HIS A 135 4.08 -2.15 1.98
CA HIS A 135 4.08 -1.06 2.97
C HIS A 135 2.70 -0.39 3.06
N ASP A 136 2.14 -0.01 1.92
CA ASP A 136 0.88 0.72 1.85
C ASP A 136 -0.31 -0.12 2.35
N VAL A 137 -0.51 -1.30 1.74
CA VAL A 137 -1.71 -2.11 1.96
C VAL A 137 -1.64 -2.94 3.23
N PHE A 138 -0.50 -3.50 3.58
CA PHE A 138 -0.38 -4.24 4.84
C PHE A 138 -0.18 -3.27 6.02
N GLY A 139 0.61 -2.22 5.84
CA GLY A 139 1.01 -1.33 6.94
C GLY A 139 -0.06 -0.32 7.37
N HIS A 140 -0.78 0.28 6.42
CA HIS A 140 -1.68 1.40 6.72
C HIS A 140 -3.15 1.03 6.62
N VAL A 141 -3.55 0.35 5.54
CA VAL A 141 -4.97 0.11 5.22
C VAL A 141 -5.77 -0.57 6.34
N PRO A 142 -5.24 -1.54 7.13
CA PRO A 142 -5.99 -2.13 8.24
C PRO A 142 -6.48 -1.10 9.26
N MET A 143 -5.71 -0.03 9.49
CA MET A 143 -6.10 1.02 10.43
C MET A 143 -7.27 1.87 9.91
N LEU A 144 -7.48 1.94 8.60
CA LEU A 144 -8.61 2.66 8.00
C LEU A 144 -9.97 1.96 8.22
N MET A 145 -9.97 0.73 8.75
CA MET A 145 -11.19 0.05 9.20
C MET A 145 -11.72 0.62 10.52
N ASN A 146 -10.87 1.29 11.31
CA ASN A 146 -11.26 1.95 12.55
C ASN A 146 -11.82 3.35 12.24
N PRO A 147 -13.10 3.65 12.57
CA PRO A 147 -13.70 4.96 12.26
C PRO A 147 -12.94 6.16 12.86
N LEU A 148 -12.39 6.02 14.06
CA LEU A 148 -11.68 7.11 14.74
C LEU A 148 -10.37 7.46 14.02
N ILE A 149 -9.64 6.43 13.57
CA ILE A 149 -8.42 6.62 12.77
C ILE A 149 -8.77 7.10 11.37
N ALA A 150 -9.81 6.53 10.75
CA ALA A 150 -10.30 6.95 9.45
C ALA A 150 -10.67 8.45 9.42
N ASP A 151 -11.34 8.95 10.45
CA ASP A 151 -11.71 10.36 10.57
C ASP A 151 -10.48 11.24 10.85
N PHE A 152 -9.56 10.77 11.69
CA PHE A 152 -8.29 11.45 11.96
C PHE A 152 -7.44 11.62 10.69
N VAL A 153 -7.26 10.54 9.91
CA VAL A 153 -6.47 10.57 8.67
C VAL A 153 -7.16 11.47 7.63
N GLN A 154 -8.49 11.51 7.60
CA GLN A 154 -9.21 12.42 6.71
C GLN A 154 -8.95 13.87 7.09
N ALA A 155 -9.00 14.20 8.38
CA ALA A 155 -8.75 15.56 8.88
C ALA A 155 -7.28 16.00 8.75
N TYR A 156 -6.36 15.04 8.57
CA TYR A 156 -4.95 15.30 8.33
C TYR A 156 -4.65 15.69 6.87
N GLY A 157 -5.54 15.31 5.93
CA GLY A 157 -5.53 15.79 4.55
C GLY A 157 -6.10 17.21 4.43
#